data_AF-A0A9D2JDJ4-F1
#
_entry.id   AF-A0A9D2JDJ4-F1
#
_cell.length_a   1.000
_cell.length_b   1.000
_cell.length_c   1.000
_cell.angle_alpha   90.00
_cell.angle_beta   90.00
_cell.angle_gamma   90.00
#
_symmetry.space_group_name_H-M   'P 1'
#
loop_
_entity.id
_entity.type
_entity.pdbx_description
1 polymer ?
#
loop_
_entity_poly.entity_id
_entity_poly.type
_entity_poly.pdbx_seq_one_letter_code
_entity_poly.pdbx_strand_id
1 'polypeptide(L)'
;MFEELDGAVIRDLSIEGIRLGRDTQKGALAGRIRNSQVEQIRVSGITGRLGDGILRNCLTRVEIAAPERIGNGGIIGGPQTGSAAVEASLSLSTGVNANRISGWNVLGITSSAYELESSDSESNLSPETEHRVFSATEEETREPSFYTDILGWSEAIWSFDRLAAEGIPSLR
;
A
#
# COMPACT_ATOMS: atom_id res chain seq x y z
N MET A 1 -4.64 -5.23 13.15
CA MET A 1 -4.06 -6.25 14.06
C MET A 1 -3.55 -5.60 15.33
N PHE A 2 -2.78 -4.52 15.21
CA PHE A 2 -2.34 -3.68 16.33
C PHE A 2 -3.17 -2.38 16.41
N GLU A 3 -3.36 -1.85 17.62
CA GLU A 3 -3.99 -0.53 17.78
C GLU A 3 -2.99 0.60 17.44
N GLU A 4 -1.77 0.53 17.97
CA GLU A 4 -0.70 1.51 17.72
C GLU A 4 0.68 0.83 17.63
N LEU A 5 1.51 1.31 16.69
CA LEU A 5 2.93 0.99 16.54
C LEU A 5 3.75 2.28 16.64
N ASP A 6 4.69 2.35 17.58
CA ASP A 6 5.60 3.48 17.78
C ASP A 6 7.04 2.97 17.98
N GLY A 7 7.98 3.46 17.19
CA GLY A 7 9.38 3.03 17.23
C GLY A 7 9.62 1.56 16.86
N ALA A 8 8.66 0.91 16.19
CA ALA A 8 8.69 -0.52 15.90
C ALA A 8 9.27 -0.82 14.51
N VAL A 9 9.76 -2.06 14.34
CA VAL A 9 10.12 -2.62 13.04
C VAL A 9 9.27 -3.86 12.81
N ILE A 10 8.47 -3.87 11.74
CA ILE A 10 7.69 -5.03 11.30
C ILE A 10 8.19 -5.43 9.92
N ARG A 11 8.53 -6.72 9.77
CA ARG A 11 9.03 -7.29 8.52
C ARG A 11 8.39 -8.64 8.23
N ASP A 12 8.39 -9.00 6.95
CA ASP A 12 8.07 -10.34 6.45
C ASP A 12 6.70 -10.86 6.94
N LEU A 13 5.67 -10.03 6.77
CA LEU A 13 4.32 -10.34 7.26
C LEU A 13 3.31 -10.35 6.11
N SER A 14 2.62 -11.48 5.96
CA SER A 14 1.44 -11.61 5.12
C SER A 14 0.18 -11.62 6.00
N ILE A 15 -0.78 -10.73 5.71
CA ILE A 15 -2.13 -10.78 6.28
C ILE A 15 -3.13 -10.83 5.12
N GLU A 16 -3.85 -11.93 5.04
CA GLU A 16 -4.81 -12.23 3.96
C GLU A 16 -6.24 -12.32 4.49
N GLY A 17 -7.23 -12.14 3.61
CA GLY A 17 -8.64 -12.33 3.95
C GLY A 17 -9.24 -11.25 4.86
N ILE A 18 -8.65 -10.05 4.93
CA ILE A 18 -9.15 -8.95 5.76
C ILE A 18 -10.24 -8.16 5.02
N ARG A 19 -11.41 -8.02 5.64
CA ARG A 19 -12.45 -7.08 5.25
C ARG A 19 -12.45 -5.91 6.24
N LEU A 20 -12.01 -4.73 5.80
CA LEU A 20 -12.09 -3.51 6.60
C LEU A 20 -13.55 -3.02 6.60
N GLY A 21 -14.19 -3.02 7.77
CA GLY A 21 -15.59 -2.59 7.95
C GLY A 21 -15.77 -1.07 7.91
N ARG A 22 -17.02 -0.61 8.02
CA ARG A 22 -17.49 0.77 7.73
C ARG A 22 -16.90 1.93 8.57
N ASP A 23 -15.97 1.68 9.47
CA ASP A 23 -15.31 2.75 10.23
C ASP A 23 -14.11 3.30 9.47
N THR A 24 -14.09 4.62 9.30
CA THR A 24 -12.97 5.34 8.70
C THR A 24 -11.75 5.24 9.63
N GLN A 25 -10.56 5.00 9.06
CA GLN A 25 -9.25 4.90 9.76
C GLN A 25 -8.93 3.57 10.45
N LYS A 26 -9.31 2.42 9.87
CA LYS A 26 -8.77 1.11 10.27
C LYS A 26 -7.74 0.64 9.24
N GLY A 27 -6.56 0.23 9.72
CA GLY A 27 -5.58 -0.52 8.93
C GLY A 27 -5.55 -1.98 9.34
N ALA A 28 -5.39 -2.88 8.38
CA ALA A 28 -5.29 -4.31 8.64
C ALA A 28 -4.07 -4.66 9.49
N LEU A 29 -2.93 -3.98 9.30
CA LEU A 29 -1.78 -4.14 10.17
C LEU A 29 -1.98 -3.35 11.46
N ALA A 30 -2.16 -2.03 11.38
CA ALA A 30 -2.38 -1.20 12.56
C ALA A 30 -3.39 -0.05 12.35
N GLY A 31 -4.06 0.37 13.42
CA GLY A 31 -4.85 1.60 13.43
C GLY A 31 -3.99 2.85 13.26
N ARG A 32 -2.78 2.84 13.86
CA ARG A 32 -1.81 3.95 13.79
C ARG A 32 -0.37 3.43 13.76
N ILE A 33 0.47 4.06 12.92
CA ILE A 33 1.91 3.80 12.83
C ILE A 33 2.68 5.13 12.91
N ARG A 34 3.64 5.21 13.82
CA ARG A 34 4.52 6.37 14.06
C ARG A 34 5.97 5.92 14.21
N ASN A 35 6.92 6.69 13.67
CA ASN A 35 8.36 6.46 13.85
C ASN A 35 8.80 5.01 13.63
N SER A 36 8.09 4.26 12.78
CA SER A 36 8.24 2.81 12.64
C SER A 36 8.60 2.48 11.20
N GLN A 37 9.30 1.35 11.03
CA GLN A 37 9.63 0.80 9.72
C GLN A 37 8.77 -0.43 9.49
N VAL A 38 8.09 -0.45 8.36
CA VAL A 38 7.19 -1.53 7.98
C VAL A 38 7.61 -1.95 6.58
N GLU A 39 8.26 -3.11 6.50
CA GLU A 39 8.96 -3.56 5.30
C GLU A 39 8.48 -4.96 4.92
N GLN A 40 8.44 -5.30 3.63
CA GLN A 40 8.11 -6.66 3.16
C GLN A 40 6.73 -7.15 3.62
N ILE A 41 5.74 -6.26 3.51
CA ILE A 41 4.40 -6.50 4.01
C ILE A 41 3.45 -6.78 2.85
N ARG A 42 2.75 -7.90 2.92
CA ARG A 42 1.60 -8.19 2.07
C ARG A 42 0.34 -8.10 2.91
N VAL A 43 -0.38 -6.98 2.82
CA VAL A 43 -1.55 -6.74 3.71
C VAL A 43 -2.62 -5.96 2.98
N SER A 44 -3.87 -6.27 3.29
CA SER A 44 -5.01 -5.48 2.83
C SER A 44 -5.17 -4.15 3.59
N GLY A 45 -4.63 -3.02 3.09
CA GLY A 45 -4.82 -1.69 3.70
C GLY A 45 -3.97 -1.53 4.97
N ILE A 46 -2.69 -1.21 4.82
CA ILE A 46 -1.66 -1.40 5.86
C ILE A 46 -1.97 -0.59 7.12
N THR A 47 -2.30 0.70 6.99
CA THR A 47 -2.52 1.55 8.16
C THR A 47 -3.65 2.55 7.98
N GLY A 48 -4.45 2.75 9.03
CA GLY A 48 -5.45 3.80 9.09
C GLY A 48 -4.82 5.20 9.21
N ARG A 49 -3.62 5.30 9.82
CA ARG A 49 -2.91 6.58 10.00
C ARG A 49 -1.38 6.40 9.99
N LEU A 50 -0.68 7.06 9.06
CA LEU A 50 0.78 7.17 8.95
C LEU A 50 1.22 8.63 8.85
N GLY A 51 1.80 9.19 9.92
CA GLY A 51 2.30 10.58 9.93
C GLY A 51 3.67 10.72 9.27
N ASP A 52 4.71 10.22 9.93
CA ASP A 52 6.13 10.35 9.52
C ASP A 52 6.83 8.97 9.47
N GLY A 53 6.13 7.94 9.00
CA GLY A 53 6.66 6.58 8.92
C GLY A 53 7.02 6.18 7.49
N ILE A 54 7.76 5.08 7.38
CA ILE A 54 8.27 4.58 6.10
C ILE A 54 7.67 3.20 5.83
N LEU A 55 7.00 3.07 4.69
CA LEU A 55 6.50 1.81 4.13
C LEU A 55 7.37 1.44 2.94
N ARG A 56 8.01 0.28 2.99
CA ARG A 56 8.86 -0.20 1.89
C ARG A 56 8.52 -1.61 1.48
N ASN A 57 8.63 -1.89 0.18
CA ASN A 57 8.44 -3.24 -0.35
C ASN A 57 7.10 -3.84 0.07
N CYS A 58 6.05 -3.01 0.00
CA CYS A 58 4.71 -3.35 0.46
C CYS A 58 3.79 -3.63 -0.72
N LEU A 59 2.96 -4.67 -0.61
CA LEU A 59 1.84 -4.92 -1.51
C LEU A 59 0.52 -4.80 -0.75
N THR A 60 -0.43 -4.07 -1.32
CA THR A 60 -1.82 -4.08 -0.83
C THR A 60 -2.79 -4.50 -1.92
N ARG A 61 -3.76 -5.35 -1.57
CA ARG A 61 -4.91 -5.67 -2.42
C ARG A 61 -6.17 -5.77 -1.58
N VAL A 62 -7.07 -4.82 -1.73
CA VAL A 62 -8.34 -4.73 -1.00
C VAL A 62 -9.41 -4.13 -1.87
N GLU A 63 -10.64 -4.58 -1.69
CA GLU A 63 -11.82 -3.79 -2.05
C GLU A 63 -12.21 -2.90 -0.85
N ILE A 64 -11.99 -1.60 -0.96
CA ILE A 64 -12.29 -0.63 0.09
C ILE A 64 -13.76 -0.22 0.00
N ALA A 65 -14.56 -0.81 0.88
CA ALA A 65 -15.99 -0.49 1.02
C ALA A 65 -16.21 0.60 2.09
N ALA A 66 -16.08 1.86 1.70
CA ALA A 66 -16.32 3.01 2.58
C ALA A 66 -17.58 3.80 2.19
N PRO A 67 -18.30 4.42 3.14
CA PRO A 67 -19.46 5.25 2.84
C PRO A 67 -19.09 6.59 2.19
N GLU A 68 -17.87 7.09 2.45
CA GLU A 68 -17.32 8.33 1.91
C GLU A 68 -15.84 8.12 1.58
N ARG A 69 -15.28 8.90 0.64
CA ARG A 69 -13.89 8.77 0.19
C ARG A 69 -12.82 9.18 1.21
N ILE A 70 -13.21 10.06 2.14
CA ILE A 70 -12.27 10.82 2.96
C ILE A 70 -11.46 9.90 3.89
N GLY A 71 -10.13 9.97 3.79
CA GLY A 71 -9.24 9.22 4.67
C GLY A 71 -9.14 7.72 4.35
N ASN A 72 -9.46 7.33 3.12
CA ASN A 72 -9.30 5.96 2.66
C ASN A 72 -8.27 5.91 1.53
N GLY A 73 -7.23 5.10 1.72
CA GLY A 73 -6.22 4.80 0.72
C GLY A 73 -5.87 3.32 0.73
N GLY A 74 -5.46 2.79 -0.43
CA GLY A 74 -5.05 1.39 -0.57
C GLY A 74 -3.89 0.99 0.35
N ILE A 75 -2.97 1.92 0.62
CA ILE A 75 -1.83 1.71 1.51
C ILE A 75 -2.01 2.48 2.83
N ILE A 76 -2.38 3.77 2.74
CA ILE A 76 -2.47 4.69 3.88
C ILE A 76 -3.86 5.33 3.92
N GLY A 77 -4.57 5.25 5.05
CA GLY A 77 -5.84 5.99 5.25
C GLY A 77 -5.65 7.49 5.46
N GLY A 78 -4.92 7.89 6.50
CA GLY A 78 -4.57 9.27 6.84
C GLY A 78 -3.19 9.36 7.53
N PRO A 79 -2.88 10.42 8.31
CA PRO A 79 -3.71 11.55 8.71
C PRO A 79 -3.92 12.56 7.58
N GLN A 80 -4.63 13.67 7.86
CA GLN A 80 -4.75 14.83 6.96
C GLN A 80 -3.43 15.59 6.76
N THR A 81 -2.49 15.44 7.69
CA THR A 81 -1.21 16.12 7.72
C THR A 81 -0.10 15.09 8.00
N GLY A 82 1.11 15.37 7.52
CA GLY A 82 2.26 14.48 7.69
C GLY A 82 3.02 14.32 6.38
N SER A 83 4.14 13.62 6.47
CA SER A 83 4.98 13.31 5.32
C SER A 83 5.47 11.87 5.41
N ALA A 84 4.65 10.96 4.89
CA ALA A 84 4.98 9.54 4.78
C ALA A 84 5.92 9.28 3.59
N ALA A 85 6.80 8.28 3.77
CA ALA A 85 7.56 7.69 2.68
C ALA A 85 6.92 6.36 2.27
N VAL A 86 6.45 6.30 1.03
CA VAL A 86 6.11 5.04 0.37
C VAL A 86 7.17 4.76 -0.69
N GLU A 87 7.85 3.63 -0.56
CA GLU A 87 9.00 3.29 -1.41
C GLU A 87 8.85 1.86 -1.91
N ALA A 88 9.15 1.63 -3.19
CA ALA A 88 9.11 0.32 -3.83
C ALA A 88 7.83 -0.47 -3.49
N SER A 89 6.68 0.19 -3.50
CA SER A 89 5.42 -0.39 -3.01
C SER A 89 4.32 -0.30 -4.05
N LEU A 90 3.40 -1.26 -4.03
CA LEU A 90 2.32 -1.41 -5.01
C LEU A 90 0.96 -1.49 -4.31
N SER A 91 0.01 -0.70 -4.78
CA SER A 91 -1.40 -0.85 -4.46
C SER A 91 -2.20 -1.40 -5.63
N LEU A 92 -2.74 -2.60 -5.43
CA LEU A 92 -3.73 -3.27 -6.27
C LEU A 92 -5.15 -3.12 -5.70
N SER A 93 -5.36 -2.15 -4.81
CA SER A 93 -6.63 -1.94 -4.13
C SER A 93 -7.64 -1.21 -5.03
N THR A 94 -8.92 -1.52 -4.82
CA THR A 94 -10.09 -0.97 -5.50
C THR A 94 -11.06 -0.38 -4.47
N GLY A 95 -12.10 0.31 -4.94
CA GLY A 95 -13.17 0.90 -4.15
C GLY A 95 -13.48 2.33 -4.60
N VAL A 96 -14.71 2.55 -5.05
CA VAL A 96 -15.22 3.86 -5.54
C VAL A 96 -15.10 5.02 -4.53
N ASN A 97 -15.00 4.70 -3.24
CA ASN A 97 -14.86 5.67 -2.14
C ASN A 97 -13.49 5.54 -1.48
N ALA A 98 -12.44 5.43 -2.29
CA ALA A 98 -11.07 5.41 -1.81
C ALA A 98 -10.12 6.06 -2.80
N ASN A 99 -8.90 6.32 -2.34
CA ASN A 99 -7.75 6.66 -3.18
C ASN A 99 -6.87 5.41 -3.34
N ARG A 100 -6.14 5.32 -4.44
CA ARG A 100 -5.36 4.11 -4.77
C ARG A 100 -4.23 3.86 -3.79
N ILE A 101 -3.54 4.90 -3.31
CA ILE A 101 -2.39 4.79 -2.38
C ILE A 101 -2.72 5.42 -1.03
N SER A 102 -3.06 6.71 -1.00
CA SER A 102 -3.26 7.46 0.25
C SER A 102 -4.54 8.28 0.25
N GLY A 103 -5.29 8.21 1.35
CA GLY A 103 -6.56 8.93 1.54
C GLY A 103 -6.43 10.45 1.74
N TRP A 104 -5.20 10.95 1.92
CA TRP A 104 -4.86 12.36 2.05
C TRP A 104 -3.50 12.65 1.39
N ASN A 105 -3.21 13.92 1.12
CA ASN A 105 -1.91 14.32 0.55
C ASN A 105 -0.80 14.29 1.62
N VAL A 106 -0.35 13.09 1.97
CA VAL A 106 0.74 12.85 2.92
C VAL A 106 1.94 12.15 2.27
N LEU A 107 1.98 12.02 0.94
CA LEU A 107 3.05 11.35 0.20
C LEU A 107 4.31 12.24 0.03
N GLY A 108 4.54 13.18 0.94
CA GLY A 108 5.50 14.28 0.81
C GLY A 108 6.96 13.87 0.56
N ILE A 109 7.37 12.69 1.03
CA ILE A 109 8.72 12.12 0.87
C ILE A 109 8.70 10.73 0.21
N THR A 110 7.58 10.36 -0.42
CA THR A 110 7.46 9.16 -1.27
C THR A 110 8.42 9.25 -2.44
N SER A 111 9.03 8.12 -2.82
CA SER A 111 9.96 8.03 -3.95
C SER A 111 9.53 7.05 -5.04
N SER A 112 8.75 6.02 -4.69
CA SER A 112 8.34 4.98 -5.65
C SER A 112 7.10 4.22 -5.16
N ALA A 113 5.93 4.83 -5.37
CA ALA A 113 4.64 4.20 -5.10
C ALA A 113 3.91 3.91 -6.40
N TYR A 114 3.49 2.67 -6.59
CA TYR A 114 2.79 2.21 -7.79
C TYR A 114 1.31 1.98 -7.49
N GLU A 115 0.45 2.41 -8.39
CA GLU A 115 -1.00 2.23 -8.32
C GLU A 115 -1.55 1.49 -9.54
N LEU A 116 -2.50 0.59 -9.31
CA LEU A 116 -3.15 -0.16 -10.37
C LEU A 116 -4.01 0.77 -11.25
N GLU A 117 -3.71 0.82 -12.54
CA GLU A 117 -4.38 1.68 -13.50
C GLU A 117 -5.89 1.36 -13.61
N SER A 118 -6.24 0.07 -13.62
CA SER A 118 -7.63 -0.41 -13.75
C SER A 118 -8.47 -0.26 -12.47
N SER A 119 -7.90 0.27 -11.38
CA SER A 119 -8.63 0.52 -10.14
C SER A 119 -9.73 1.57 -10.31
N ASP A 120 -10.91 1.30 -9.75
CA ASP A 120 -12.05 2.22 -9.66
C ASP A 120 -11.93 3.22 -8.49
N SER A 121 -10.83 3.18 -7.73
CA SER A 121 -10.45 4.21 -6.76
C SER A 121 -9.85 5.43 -7.44
N GLU A 122 -9.92 6.58 -6.75
CA GLU A 122 -9.31 7.83 -7.19
C GLU A 122 -7.78 7.71 -7.24
N SER A 123 -7.20 8.17 -8.34
CA SER A 123 -5.75 8.16 -8.52
C SER A 123 -5.06 9.14 -7.57
N ASN A 124 -3.91 8.74 -7.03
CA ASN A 124 -3.01 9.65 -6.34
C ASN A 124 -1.98 10.28 -7.30
N LEU A 125 -2.03 9.97 -8.60
CA LEU A 125 -1.22 10.57 -9.64
C LEU A 125 -1.79 11.95 -10.00
N SER A 126 -0.97 12.98 -9.83
CA SER A 126 -1.26 14.37 -10.19
C SER A 126 0.04 15.05 -10.63
N PRO A 127 0.00 16.28 -11.18
CA PRO A 127 1.22 17.02 -11.51
C PRO A 127 2.18 17.19 -10.31
N GLU A 128 1.66 17.19 -9.08
CA GLU A 128 2.46 17.30 -7.86
C GLU A 128 3.08 15.97 -7.40
N THR A 129 2.63 14.82 -7.92
CA THR A 129 3.07 13.49 -7.50
C THR A 129 3.64 12.64 -8.63
N GLU A 130 3.57 13.07 -9.89
CA GLU A 130 3.99 12.30 -11.09
C GLU A 130 5.46 11.85 -11.10
N HIS A 131 6.30 12.47 -10.27
CA HIS A 131 7.71 12.10 -10.12
C HIS A 131 7.95 11.00 -9.06
N ARG A 132 6.91 10.53 -8.38
CA ARG A 132 7.01 9.59 -7.24
C ARG A 132 5.85 8.60 -7.11
N VAL A 133 4.71 8.90 -7.75
CA VAL A 133 3.57 8.01 -7.93
C VAL A 133 3.54 7.59 -9.40
N PHE A 134 3.37 6.30 -9.65
CA PHE A 134 3.44 5.72 -10.99
C PHE A 134 2.25 4.77 -11.20
N SER A 135 1.72 4.75 -12.43
CA SER A 135 0.70 3.76 -12.80
C SER A 135 1.36 2.43 -13.15
N ALA A 136 0.71 1.33 -12.79
CA ALA A 136 1.06 -0.01 -13.22
C ALA A 136 -0.16 -0.69 -13.84
N THR A 137 0.04 -1.35 -14.98
CA THR A 137 -1.00 -2.11 -15.66
C THR A 137 -1.22 -3.46 -15.00
N GLU A 138 -2.38 -4.07 -15.27
CA GLU A 138 -2.67 -5.44 -14.86
C GLU A 138 -1.71 -6.49 -15.44
N GLU A 139 -1.13 -6.22 -16.60
CA GLU A 139 -0.15 -7.11 -17.23
C GLU A 139 1.19 -6.99 -16.52
N GLU A 140 1.71 -5.78 -16.35
CA GLU A 140 2.98 -5.55 -15.63
C GLU A 140 2.97 -6.13 -14.22
N THR A 141 1.87 -5.95 -13.49
CA THR A 141 1.75 -6.47 -12.11
C THR A 141 1.70 -8.01 -12.02
N ARG A 142 1.60 -8.71 -13.16
CA ARG A 142 1.67 -10.18 -13.27
C ARG A 142 3.02 -10.67 -13.79
N GLU A 143 3.97 -9.79 -14.04
CA GLU A 143 5.32 -10.13 -14.48
C GLU A 143 6.34 -10.04 -13.33
N PRO A 144 7.17 -11.08 -13.10
CA PRO A 144 8.19 -11.05 -12.04
C PRO A 144 9.16 -9.87 -12.15
N SER A 145 9.50 -9.45 -13.38
CA SER A 145 10.40 -8.32 -13.65
C SER A 145 9.87 -6.98 -13.10
N PHE A 146 8.56 -6.80 -13.00
CA PHE A 146 7.99 -5.62 -12.34
C PHE A 146 8.42 -5.56 -10.87
N TYR A 147 8.43 -6.69 -10.18
CA TYR A 147 8.81 -6.72 -8.77
C TYR A 147 10.33 -6.68 -8.59
N THR A 148 11.11 -7.38 -9.42
CA THR A 148 12.57 -7.44 -9.26
C THR A 148 13.28 -6.22 -9.81
N ASP A 149 12.91 -5.77 -11.00
CA ASP A 149 13.69 -4.78 -11.76
C ASP A 149 13.16 -3.37 -11.50
N ILE A 150 11.83 -3.22 -11.37
CA ILE A 150 11.18 -1.93 -11.14
C ILE A 150 11.07 -1.63 -9.64
N LEU A 151 10.55 -2.58 -8.85
CA LEU A 151 10.43 -2.40 -7.40
C LEU A 151 11.69 -2.80 -6.62
N GLY A 152 12.64 -3.52 -7.22
CA GLY A 152 13.87 -3.92 -6.53
C GLY A 152 13.67 -5.00 -5.46
N TRP A 153 12.59 -5.77 -5.52
CA TRP A 153 12.29 -6.79 -4.51
C TRP A 153 13.19 -8.00 -4.65
N SER A 154 13.69 -8.48 -3.51
CA SER A 154 14.60 -9.62 -3.48
C SER A 154 13.85 -10.94 -3.60
N GLU A 155 14.26 -11.77 -4.56
CA GLU A 155 13.85 -13.18 -4.66
C GLU A 155 14.31 -14.03 -3.47
N ALA A 156 15.18 -13.53 -2.59
CA ALA A 156 15.52 -14.23 -1.34
C ALA A 156 14.37 -14.21 -0.33
N ILE A 157 13.42 -13.27 -0.50
CA ILE A 157 12.33 -12.98 0.44
C ILE A 157 10.98 -13.26 -0.20
N TRP A 158 10.86 -12.91 -1.48
CA TRP A 158 9.65 -13.11 -2.26
C TRP A 158 9.78 -14.31 -3.21
N SER A 159 8.69 -15.05 -3.36
CA SER A 159 8.48 -16.00 -4.45
C SER A 159 7.50 -15.37 -5.43
N PHE A 160 7.88 -15.42 -6.71
CA PHE A 160 7.07 -14.95 -7.84
C PHE A 160 6.47 -16.12 -8.63
N ASP A 161 6.65 -17.36 -8.17
CA ASP A 161 6.28 -18.58 -8.90
C ASP A 161 4.76 -18.68 -9.13
N ARG A 162 3.98 -18.06 -8.24
CA ARG A 162 2.51 -18.08 -8.30
C ARG A 162 1.90 -16.79 -8.84
N LEU A 163 2.73 -15.85 -9.30
CA LEU A 163 2.27 -14.54 -9.75
C LEU A 163 1.24 -14.64 -10.89
N ALA A 164 1.47 -15.53 -11.85
CA ALA A 164 0.54 -15.77 -12.95
C ALA A 164 -0.80 -16.38 -12.52
N ALA A 165 -0.81 -17.21 -11.46
CA ALA A 165 -1.99 -17.94 -11.00
C ALA A 165 -2.80 -17.17 -9.93
N GLU A 166 -2.12 -16.56 -8.98
CA GLU A 166 -2.72 -15.85 -7.84
C GLU A 166 -2.74 -14.32 -8.04
N GLY A 167 -2.04 -13.82 -9.07
CA GLY A 167 -1.92 -12.41 -9.39
C GLY A 167 -0.97 -11.64 -8.45
N ILE A 168 -0.31 -12.29 -7.49
CA ILE A 168 0.53 -11.65 -6.46
C ILE A 168 1.70 -12.53 -6.06
N PRO A 169 2.81 -11.91 -5.61
CA PRO A 169 3.90 -12.62 -4.98
C PRO A 169 3.52 -13.12 -3.59
N SER A 170 4.19 -14.19 -3.15
CA SER A 170 4.12 -14.70 -1.78
C SER A 170 5.48 -14.54 -1.10
N LEU A 171 5.49 -14.46 0.23
CA LEU A 171 6.73 -14.60 0.99
C LEU A 171 7.23 -16.05 0.87
N ARG A 172 8.55 -16.24 0.91
CA ARG A 172 9.19 -17.56 0.92
C ARG A 172 9.13 -18.24 2.29
#